data_AF-D6PB10-F1
#
_entry.id   AF-D6PB10-F1
#
_cell.length_a   1.000
_cell.length_b   1.000
_cell.length_c   1.000
_cell.angle_alpha   90.00
_cell.angle_beta   90.00
_cell.angle_gamma   90.00
#
_symmetry.space_group_name_H-M   'P 1'
#
loop_
_entity.id
_entity.type
_entity.pdbx_description
1 polymer ?
#
loop_
_entity_poly.entity_id
_entity_poly.type
_entity_poly.pdbx_seq_one_letter_code
_entity_poly.pdbx_strand_id
1 'polypeptide(L)'
;MAIDPESFDKPVKDYDFASLSDSKSLIDQMGDAGGFTATKLADARDILKDMRTEIDAVDADSSKVTNWLSFPACLCATGTRGFL
;
A
#
# COMPACT_ATOMS: atom_id res chain seq x y z
N MET A 1 -27.96 -4.15 -12.46
CA MET A 1 -28.22 -4.16 -11.01
C MET A 1 -27.76 -2.81 -10.49
N ALA A 2 -28.66 -1.96 -10.00
CA ALA A 2 -28.25 -0.69 -9.38
C ALA A 2 -27.70 -1.03 -7.99
N ILE A 3 -26.49 -0.56 -7.68
CA ILE A 3 -25.89 -0.74 -6.36
C ILE A 3 -26.42 0.38 -5.46
N ASP A 4 -26.88 0.02 -4.26
CA ASP A 4 -27.35 0.96 -3.25
C ASP A 4 -26.15 1.72 -2.64
N PRO A 5 -26.08 3.06 -2.76
CA PRO A 5 -25.01 3.87 -2.18
C PRO A 5 -24.87 3.70 -0.66
N GLU A 6 -25.96 3.40 0.04
CA GLU A 6 -25.97 3.18 1.50
C GLU A 6 -25.33 1.83 1.90
N SER A 7 -25.01 0.98 0.92
CA SER A 7 -24.27 -0.28 1.16
C SER A 7 -22.77 -0.10 1.39
N PHE A 8 -22.25 1.14 1.41
CA PHE A 8 -20.82 1.43 1.59
C PHE A 8 -20.57 2.33 2.81
N ASP A 9 -19.67 1.90 3.69
CA ASP A 9 -19.36 2.63 4.94
C ASP A 9 -18.43 3.83 4.75
N LYS A 10 -17.80 3.96 3.57
CA LYS A 10 -16.83 5.03 3.27
C LYS A 10 -17.17 5.71 1.94
N PRO A 11 -17.36 7.04 1.93
CA PRO A 11 -17.57 7.77 0.69
C PRO A 11 -16.28 7.84 -0.12
N VAL A 12 -16.42 7.71 -1.43
CA VAL A 12 -15.34 7.98 -2.39
C VAL A 12 -15.03 9.48 -2.40
N LYS A 13 -13.75 9.85 -2.30
CA LYS A 13 -13.29 11.24 -2.38
C LYS A 13 -12.39 11.46 -3.60
N ASP A 14 -12.51 12.62 -4.23
CA ASP A 14 -11.59 13.02 -5.30
C ASP A 14 -10.24 13.46 -4.73
N TYR A 15 -9.19 13.44 -5.56
CA TYR A 15 -7.88 13.97 -5.18
C TYR A 15 -7.92 15.49 -5.02
N ASP A 16 -7.38 15.98 -3.91
CA ASP A 16 -7.07 17.39 -3.72
C ASP A 16 -5.57 17.61 -3.96
N PHE A 17 -5.22 17.89 -5.22
CA PHE A 17 -3.85 18.14 -5.62
C PHE A 17 -3.24 19.41 -5.01
N ALA A 18 -4.07 20.39 -4.61
CA ALA A 18 -3.59 21.62 -3.99
C ALA A 18 -3.09 21.40 -2.56
N SER A 19 -3.60 20.37 -1.88
CA SER A 19 -3.20 19.98 -0.53
C SER A 19 -1.96 19.07 -0.47
N LEU A 20 -1.41 18.63 -1.60
CA LEU A 20 -0.29 17.69 -1.62
C LEU A 20 1.02 18.34 -1.17
N SER A 21 1.74 17.64 -0.30
CA SER A 21 3.07 18.04 0.17
C SER A 21 4.19 17.18 -0.41
N ASP A 22 3.91 15.89 -0.59
CA ASP A 22 4.87 14.87 -1.03
C ASP A 22 4.15 13.65 -1.63
N SER A 23 4.93 12.67 -2.09
CA SER A 23 4.39 11.41 -2.64
C SER A 23 3.59 10.59 -1.63
N LYS A 24 3.89 10.70 -0.33
CA LYS A 24 3.12 10.04 0.72
C LYS A 24 1.72 10.62 0.81
N SER A 25 1.57 11.95 0.81
CA SER A 25 0.27 12.62 0.85
C SER A 25 -0.63 12.24 -0.32
N LEU A 26 -0.05 11.96 -1.49
CA LEU A 26 -0.78 11.43 -2.64
C LEU A 26 -1.25 9.99 -2.41
N ILE A 27 -0.37 9.10 -1.92
CA ILE A 27 -0.72 7.70 -1.63
C ILE A 27 -1.78 7.62 -0.51
N ASP A 28 -1.71 8.52 0.47
CA ASP A 28 -2.72 8.61 1.52
C ASP A 28 -4.11 8.96 0.92
N GLN A 29 -4.18 9.91 -0.03
CA GLN A 29 -5.43 10.20 -0.75
C GLN A 29 -5.87 9.05 -1.67
N MET A 30 -4.96 8.24 -2.22
CA MET A 30 -5.31 7.03 -3.00
C MET A 30 -6.10 6.00 -2.19
N GLY A 31 -5.93 5.98 -0.85
CA GLY A 31 -6.69 5.12 0.05
C GLY A 31 -8.17 5.48 0.14
N ASP A 32 -8.48 6.78 0.12
CA ASP A 32 -9.85 7.33 0.22
C ASP A 32 -10.52 7.57 -1.16
N ALA A 33 -9.75 7.41 -2.24
CA ALA A 33 -10.21 7.64 -3.61
C ALA A 33 -11.18 6.55 -4.10
N GLY A 34 -11.68 6.72 -5.34
CA GLY A 34 -12.75 5.92 -5.98
C GLY A 34 -12.51 4.42 -6.21
N GLY A 35 -11.65 3.79 -5.41
CA GLY A 35 -11.43 2.36 -5.44
C GLY A 35 -10.51 1.91 -6.56
N PHE A 36 -10.68 0.65 -6.96
CA PHE A 36 -9.85 -0.07 -7.93
C PHE A 36 -8.43 -0.35 -7.41
N THR A 37 -7.40 0.05 -8.17
CA THR A 37 -6.00 -0.26 -7.86
C THR A 37 -5.38 0.79 -6.93
N ALA A 38 -5.90 2.03 -6.92
CA ALA A 38 -5.37 3.11 -6.09
C ALA A 38 -5.46 2.76 -4.59
N THR A 39 -6.64 2.34 -4.12
CA THR A 39 -6.83 1.89 -2.75
C THR A 39 -5.95 0.68 -2.41
N LYS A 40 -5.83 -0.29 -3.33
CA LYS A 40 -4.94 -1.46 -3.14
C LYS A 40 -3.47 -1.07 -2.99
N LEU A 41 -3.02 -0.02 -3.67
CA LEU A 41 -1.66 0.48 -3.53
C LEU A 41 -1.42 1.10 -2.16
N ALA A 42 -2.38 1.91 -1.67
CA ALA A 42 -2.33 2.47 -0.33
C ALA A 42 -2.35 1.36 0.75
N ASP A 43 -3.24 0.38 0.60
CA ASP A 43 -3.32 -0.78 1.48
C ASP A 43 -2.02 -1.60 1.47
N ALA A 44 -1.44 -1.85 0.30
CA ALA A 44 -0.17 -2.57 0.18
C ALA A 44 0.98 -1.83 0.88
N ARG A 45 1.02 -0.50 0.80
CA ARG A 45 1.97 0.33 1.54
C ARG A 45 1.80 0.16 3.05
N ASP A 46 0.56 0.17 3.54
CA ASP A 46 0.29 0.02 4.98
C ASP A 46 0.63 -1.38 5.48
N ILE A 47 0.30 -2.44 4.73
CA ILE A 47 0.70 -3.82 5.05
C ILE A 47 2.23 -3.94 5.15
N LEU A 48 3.00 -3.38 4.20
CA LEU A 48 4.46 -3.42 4.24
C LEU A 48 5.02 -2.66 5.44
N LYS A 49 4.38 -1.57 5.85
CA LYS A 49 4.76 -0.79 7.04
C LYS A 49 4.48 -1.56 8.33
N ASP A 50 3.38 -2.30 8.39
CA ASP A 50 3.04 -3.16 9.51
C ASP A 50 4.01 -4.33 9.62
N MET A 51 4.29 -5.01 8.50
CA MET A 51 5.32 -6.05 8.43
C MET A 51 6.69 -5.55 8.91
N ARG A 52 7.07 -4.31 8.57
CA ARG A 52 8.31 -3.71 9.06
C ARG A 52 8.27 -3.47 10.58
N THR A 53 7.15 -2.98 11.09
CA THR A 53 6.93 -2.75 12.52
C THR A 53 7.05 -4.05 13.32
N GLU A 54 6.49 -5.14 12.81
CA GLU A 54 6.62 -6.48 13.42
C GLU A 54 8.07 -6.98 13.47
N ILE A 55 8.85 -6.74 12.41
CA ILE A 55 10.29 -7.07 12.38
C ILE A 55 11.05 -6.28 13.44
N ASP A 56 10.81 -4.97 13.49
CA ASP A 56 11.50 -4.07 14.43
C ASP A 56 11.14 -4.38 15.89
N ALA A 57 9.92 -4.85 16.16
CA ALA A 57 9.45 -5.20 17.51
C ALA A 57 10.18 -6.41 18.14
N VAL A 58 10.85 -7.23 17.34
CA VAL A 58 11.62 -8.40 17.80
C VAL A 58 13.10 -8.30 17.45
N ASP A 59 13.60 -7.09 17.19
CA ASP A 59 15.00 -6.83 16.81
C ASP A 59 15.47 -7.69 15.62
N ALA A 60 14.58 -7.94 14.65
CA ALA A 60 14.82 -8.81 13.50
C ALA A 60 15.25 -10.25 13.84
N ASP A 61 14.83 -10.78 14.99
CA ASP A 61 15.01 -12.19 15.35
C ASP A 61 14.23 -13.11 14.41
N SER A 62 14.95 -13.80 13.53
CA SER A 62 14.39 -14.70 12.51
C SER A 62 13.72 -15.95 13.07
N SER A 63 13.88 -16.24 14.37
CA SER A 63 13.13 -17.31 15.03
C SER A 63 11.71 -16.88 15.43
N LYS A 64 11.43 -15.57 15.45
CA LYS A 64 10.15 -14.99 15.89
C LYS A 64 9.32 -14.46 14.73
N VAL A 65 9.96 -13.90 13.70
CA VAL A 65 9.28 -13.35 12.53
C VAL A 65 10.06 -13.63 11.25
N THR A 66 9.35 -14.04 10.21
CA THR A 66 9.92 -14.32 8.89
C THR A 66 9.17 -13.52 7.84
N ASN A 67 9.87 -12.60 7.18
CA ASN A 67 9.34 -11.90 6.02
C ASN A 67 9.82 -12.59 4.73
N TRP A 68 8.89 -13.01 3.89
CA TRP A 68 9.18 -13.70 2.64
C TRP A 68 8.88 -12.80 1.45
N LEU A 69 9.93 -12.39 0.74
CA LEU A 69 9.81 -11.62 -0.50
C LEU A 69 10.02 -12.54 -1.71
N SER A 70 9.03 -12.64 -2.58
CA SER A 70 9.13 -13.39 -3.83
C SER A 70 8.79 -12.51 -5.03
N PHE A 71 9.50 -12.72 -6.13
CA PHE A 71 9.29 -12.00 -7.38
C PHE A 71 9.73 -12.87 -8.57
N PRO A 72 9.09 -12.70 -9.75
CA PRO A 72 9.50 -13.38 -10.97
C PRO A 72 10.81 -12.79 -11.51
N ALA A 73 11.56 -13.60 -12.27
CA ALA A 73 12.84 -13.19 -12.86
C ALA A 73 12.74 -11.94 -13.76
N CYS A 74 11.58 -11.67 -14.35
CA CYS A 74 11.37 -10.48 -15.16
C CYS A 74 11.50 -9.18 -14.36
N LEU A 75 11.18 -9.17 -13.06
CA LEU A 75 11.39 -7.98 -12.21
C LEU A 75 12.89 -7.71 -12.01
N CYS A 76 13.72 -8.76 -11.86
CA CYS A 76 15.18 -8.62 -11.81
C CYS A 76 15.79 -8.08 -13.11
N ALA A 77 15.10 -8.27 -14.23
CA ALA A 77 15.55 -7.78 -15.54
C ALA A 77 15.21 -6.29 -15.77
N THR A 78 14.48 -5.66 -14.85
CA THR A 78 14.15 -4.23 -14.92
C THR A 78 14.93 -3.41 -13.89
N GLY A 79 14.75 -2.08 -13.92
CA GLY A 79 15.29 -1.16 -12.92
C GLY A 79 14.80 -1.43 -11.48
N THR A 80 13.70 -2.17 -11.29
CA THR A 80 13.23 -2.55 -9.95
C THR A 80 14.22 -3.44 -9.21
N ARG A 81 15.18 -4.06 -9.91
CA ARG A 81 16.28 -4.81 -9.28
C ARG A 81 17.07 -3.98 -8.25
N GLY A 82 17.20 -2.66 -8.45
CA GLY A 82 17.89 -1.80 -7.49
C GLY A 82 17.12 -1.58 -6.18
N PHE A 83 15.85 -1.94 -6.14
CA PHE A 83 14.98 -1.86 -4.97
C PHE A 83 14.82 -3.19 -4.23
N LEU A 84 14.92 -4.32 -4.94
CA LEU A 84 14.91 -5.67 -4.37
C LEU A 84 16.16 -5.92 -3.50
#